data_AF-A0A392Q9I5-F1
#
_entry.id   AF-A0A392Q9I5-F1
#
_cell.length_a   1.000
_cell.length_b   1.000
_cell.length_c   1.000
_cell.angle_alpha   90.00
_cell.angle_beta   90.00
_cell.angle_gamma   90.00
#
_symmetry.space_group_name_H-M   'P 1'
#
loop_
_entity.id
_entity.type
_entity.pdbx_description
1 polymer ?
#
loop_
_entity_poly.entity_id
_entity_poly.type
_entity_poly.pdbx_seq_one_letter_code
_entity_poly.pdbx_strand_id
1 'polypeptide(L)'
;MLNLRTEFSSEVELLAKIDHRNLVKLLGYIDKGNERILITEFVPNGTLREHLDGLRGKILDFNQRLEIAIDVAHGLTYLHLYA
;
A
#
# COMPACT_ATOMS: atom_id res chain seq x y z
N MET A 1 -18.71 8.73 -15.60
CA MET A 1 -19.03 7.31 -15.32
C MET A 1 -18.09 6.33 -16.05
N LEU A 2 -17.78 6.50 -17.34
CA LEU A 2 -16.85 5.62 -18.08
C LEU A 2 -15.42 5.56 -17.49
N ASN A 3 -14.91 6.66 -16.94
CA ASN A 3 -13.51 6.74 -16.48
C ASN A 3 -13.16 5.84 -15.28
N LEU A 4 -14.10 5.68 -14.33
CA LEU A 4 -13.81 4.95 -13.09
C LEU A 4 -13.58 3.45 -13.31
N ARG A 5 -14.14 2.86 -14.37
CA ARG A 5 -13.93 1.43 -14.67
C ARG A 5 -12.53 1.21 -15.22
N THR A 6 -12.12 2.10 -16.11
CA THR A 6 -10.77 2.12 -16.65
C THR A 6 -9.75 2.35 -15.54
N GLU A 7 -9.95 3.36 -14.68
CA GLU A 7 -9.07 3.64 -13.53
C GLU A 7 -8.92 2.42 -12.62
N PHE A 8 -10.02 1.76 -12.26
CA PHE A 8 -9.99 0.56 -11.43
C PHE A 8 -9.28 -0.62 -12.10
N SER A 9 -9.53 -0.86 -13.39
CA SER A 9 -8.84 -1.93 -14.13
C SER A 9 -7.35 -1.67 -14.20
N SER A 10 -6.94 -0.42 -14.46
CA SER A 10 -5.53 -0.02 -14.47
C SER A 10 -4.88 -0.21 -13.09
N GLU A 11 -5.59 0.15 -12.01
CA GLU A 11 -5.10 -0.05 -10.65
C GLU A 11 -4.97 -1.55 -10.30
N VAL A 12 -5.93 -2.39 -10.66
CA VAL A 12 -5.85 -3.84 -10.49
C VAL A 12 -4.69 -4.43 -11.27
N GLU A 13 -4.51 -4.06 -12.55
CA GLU A 13 -3.40 -4.55 -13.38
C GLU A 13 -2.03 -4.15 -12.83
N LEU A 14 -1.92 -2.94 -12.28
CA LEU A 14 -0.72 -2.47 -11.61
C LEU A 14 -0.45 -3.27 -10.33
N LEU A 15 -1.44 -3.31 -9.42
CA LEU A 15 -1.32 -3.98 -8.13
C LEU A 15 -1.09 -5.50 -8.25
N ALA A 16 -1.61 -6.14 -9.30
CA ALA A 16 -1.39 -7.56 -9.57
C ALA A 16 0.06 -7.90 -9.94
N LYS A 17 0.85 -6.92 -10.41
CA LYS A 17 2.26 -7.10 -10.77
C LYS A 17 3.21 -6.81 -9.61
N ILE A 18 2.71 -6.16 -8.55
CA ILE A 18 3.53 -5.78 -7.40
C ILE A 18 3.75 -7.00 -6.50
N ASP A 19 5.02 -7.35 -6.33
CA ASP A 19 5.46 -8.34 -5.33
C ASP A 19 6.72 -7.82 -4.65
N HIS A 20 6.54 -7.02 -3.59
CA HIS A 20 7.63 -6.40 -2.85
C HIS A 20 7.30 -6.29 -1.36
N ARG A 21 8.25 -6.60 -0.49
CA ARG A 21 8.03 -6.70 0.97
C ARG A 21 7.58 -5.40 1.65
N ASN A 22 7.87 -4.24 1.05
CA ASN A 22 7.50 -2.91 1.58
C ASN A 22 6.26 -2.31 0.90
N LEU A 23 5.51 -3.11 0.11
CA LEU A 23 4.26 -2.72 -0.53
C LEU A 23 3.16 -3.69 -0.12
N VAL A 24 1.96 -3.17 0.12
CA VAL A 24 0.80 -3.97 0.51
C VAL A 24 0.38 -4.84 -0.68
N LYS A 25 0.31 -6.15 -0.45
CA LYS A 25 -0.05 -7.14 -1.46
C LYS A 25 -1.54 -7.12 -1.78
N LEU A 26 -1.88 -7.08 -3.06
CA LEU A 26 -3.21 -7.38 -3.55
C LEU A 26 -3.45 -8.90 -3.48
N LEU A 27 -4.53 -9.30 -2.82
CA LEU A 27 -4.97 -10.70 -2.73
C LEU A 27 -6.06 -11.01 -3.75
N GLY A 28 -6.83 -10.01 -4.17
CA GLY A 28 -7.88 -10.16 -5.18
C GLY A 28 -8.71 -8.89 -5.34
N TYR A 29 -9.74 -8.95 -6.17
CA TYR A 29 -10.66 -7.84 -6.38
C TYR A 29 -12.07 -8.35 -6.73
N ILE A 30 -13.06 -7.48 -6.59
CA ILE A 30 -14.44 -7.69 -7.07
C ILE A 30 -14.75 -6.56 -8.06
N ASP A 31 -15.13 -6.92 -9.29
CA ASP A 31 -15.77 -6.02 -10.25
C ASP A 31 -17.09 -6.64 -10.69
N LYS A 32 -18.19 -6.20 -10.07
CA LYS A 32 -19.53 -6.73 -10.36
C LYS A 32 -20.58 -5.65 -10.27
N GLY A 33 -21.34 -5.46 -11.34
CA GLY A 33 -22.38 -4.42 -11.38
C GLY A 33 -21.75 -3.06 -11.13
N ASN A 34 -22.17 -2.36 -10.07
CA ASN A 34 -21.60 -1.07 -9.67
C ASN A 34 -20.57 -1.16 -8.53
N GLU A 35 -20.22 -2.37 -8.09
CA GLU A 35 -19.26 -2.60 -7.02
C GLU A 35 -17.85 -2.83 -7.58
N ARG A 36 -16.89 -2.12 -6.98
CA ARG A 36 -15.46 -2.24 -7.25
C ARG A 36 -14.71 -2.25 -5.92
N ILE A 37 -14.14 -3.39 -5.57
CA ILE A 37 -13.52 -3.63 -4.26
C ILE A 37 -12.15 -4.24 -4.48
N LEU A 38 -11.13 -3.72 -3.78
CA LEU A 38 -9.81 -4.33 -3.67
C LEU A 38 -9.72 -5.13 -2.37
N ILE A 39 -9.15 -6.32 -2.46
CA ILE A 39 -8.89 -7.19 -1.31
C ILE A 39 -7.37 -7.24 -1.16
N THR A 40 -6.85 -6.70 -0.06
CA THR A 40 -5.41 -6.66 0.24
C THR A 40 -5.08 -7.48 1.46
N GLU A 41 -3.80 -7.72 1.70
CA GLU A 41 -3.37 -8.17 3.02
C GLU A 41 -3.72 -7.14 4.10
N PHE A 42 -3.90 -7.64 5.34
CA PHE A 42 -4.17 -6.81 6.50
C PHE A 42 -2.87 -6.45 7.21
N VAL A 43 -2.64 -5.15 7.44
CA VAL A 43 -1.48 -4.65 8.20
C VAL A 43 -1.93 -4.32 9.63
N PRO A 44 -1.61 -5.16 10.64
CA PRO A 44 -2.24 -5.09 11.96
C PRO A 44 -1.79 -3.91 12.82
N ASN A 45 -0.69 -3.23 12.47
CA ASN A 45 -0.08 -2.20 13.31
C ASN A 45 -0.62 -0.79 13.05
N GLY A 46 -1.64 -0.63 12.20
CA GLY A 46 -2.15 0.69 11.85
C GLY A 46 -1.19 1.49 10.97
N THR A 47 -1.38 2.80 10.91
CA THR A 47 -0.63 3.66 9.98
C THR A 47 0.63 4.24 10.61
N LEU A 48 1.64 4.53 9.80
CA LEU A 48 2.85 5.22 10.25
C LEU A 48 2.55 6.55 10.96
N ARG A 49 1.53 7.29 10.49
CA ARG A 49 1.08 8.54 11.14
C ARG A 49 0.69 8.30 12.60
N GLU A 50 -0.12 7.29 12.87
CA GLU A 50 -0.54 6.96 14.23
C GLU A 50 0.66 6.64 15.14
N HIS A 51 1.70 5.98 14.63
CA HIS A 51 2.94 5.71 15.38
C HIS A 51 3.77 6.97 15.62
N LEU A 52 3.85 7.87 14.63
CA LEU A 52 4.57 9.14 14.75
C LEU A 52 3.90 10.10 15.73
N ASP A 53 2.56 10.07 15.80
CA ASP A 53 1.75 10.88 16.69
C ASP A 53 1.60 10.25 18.10
N GLY A 54 2.14 9.05 18.32
CA GLY A 54 2.10 8.36 19.62
C GLY A 54 0.75 7.70 19.95
N LEU A 55 -0.15 7.59 18.98
CA LEU A 55 -1.47 6.96 19.14
C LEU A 55 -1.40 5.43 19.25
N ARG A 56 -0.24 4.84 18.94
CA ARG A 56 0.05 3.40 19.03
C ARG A 56 1.05 3.05 20.14
N GLY A 57 1.17 3.89 21.16
CA GLY A 57 2.06 3.67 22.30
C GLY A 57 3.33 4.52 22.23
N LYS A 58 4.51 3.89 22.37
CA LYS A 58 5.77 4.64 22.35
C LYS A 58 5.98 5.24 20.95
N ILE A 59 6.19 6.56 20.91
CA ILE A 59 6.58 7.26 19.69
C ILE A 59 7.89 6.66 19.15
N LEU A 60 7.93 6.44 17.83
CA LEU A 60 9.11 5.91 17.14
C LEU A 60 10.33 6.78 17.42
N ASP A 61 11.43 6.14 17.83
CA ASP A 61 12.72 6.83 17.97
C ASP A 61 13.36 7.09 16.60
N PHE A 62 14.47 7.84 16.61
CA PHE A 62 15.13 8.25 15.37
C PHE A 62 15.60 7.06 14.52
N ASN A 63 16.15 6.01 15.14
CA ASN A 63 16.65 4.86 14.42
C ASN A 63 15.50 4.09 13.76
N GLN A 64 14.40 3.89 14.48
CA GLN A 64 13.19 3.28 13.91
C GLN A 64 12.63 4.10 12.72
N ARG A 65 12.60 5.44 12.84
CA ARG A 65 12.17 6.32 11.75
C ARG A 65 13.08 6.22 10.53
N LEU A 66 14.38 6.12 10.74
CA LEU A 66 15.36 5.99 9.65
C LEU A 66 15.20 4.66 8.91
N GLU A 67 15.04 3.55 9.62
CA GLU A 67 14.78 2.23 9.02
C GLU A 67 13.48 2.25 8.19
N ILE A 68 12.41 2.83 8.74
CA ILE A 68 11.13 2.97 8.00
C ILE A 68 11.31 3.84 6.75
N ALA A 69 12.09 4.93 6.82
CA ALA A 69 12.36 5.77 5.66
C ALA A 69 13.14 5.02 4.57
N ILE A 70 14.09 4.17 4.95
CA ILE A 70 14.83 3.29 4.03
C ILE A 70 13.88 2.28 3.38
N ASP A 71 13.03 1.64 4.17
CA ASP A 71 12.00 0.70 3.67
C ASP A 71 11.03 1.36 2.67
N VAL A 72 10.60 2.59 2.96
CA VAL A 72 9.78 3.38 2.03
C VAL A 72 10.56 3.69 0.74
N ALA A 73 11.83 4.06 0.84
CA ALA A 73 12.67 4.32 -0.33
C ALA A 73 12.84 3.07 -1.21
N HIS A 74 13.01 1.89 -0.61
CA HIS A 74 13.03 0.62 -1.35
C HIS A 74 11.71 0.36 -2.07
N GLY A 75 10.58 0.52 -1.40
CA GLY A 75 9.25 0.39 -2.00
C GLY A 75 9.04 1.35 -3.17
N LEU A 76 9.40 2.63 -3.01
CA LEU A 76 9.32 3.64 -4.07
C LEU A 76 10.26 3.35 -5.24
N THR A 77 11.45 2.83 -4.97
CA THR A 77 12.41 2.45 -6.01
C THR A 77 11.86 1.28 -6.84
N TYR A 78 11.29 0.28 -6.18
CA TYR A 78 10.62 -0.82 -6.86
C TYR A 78 9.49 -0.33 -7.77
N LEU A 79 8.61 0.55 -7.26
CA LEU A 79 7.54 1.15 -8.07
C LEU A 79 8.12 1.90 -9.27
N HIS A 80 9.10 2.77 -9.11
CA HIS A 80 9.68 3.50 -10.25
C HIS A 80 10.28 2.61 -11.34
N LEU A 81 10.77 1.43 -10.98
CA LEU A 81 11.42 0.52 -11.93
C LEU A 81 10.46 -0.47 -12.60
N TYR A 82 9.36 -0.82 -11.92
CA TYR A 82 8.52 -1.96 -12.31
C TYR A 82 7.01 -1.67 -12.37
N ALA A 83 6.55 -0.52 -11.88
CA ALA A 83 5.18 -0.01 -12.03
C ALA A 83 5.05 0.93 -13.23
#